data_AF-A0A1F6SMW1-F1
#
_entry.id   AF-A0A1F6SMW1-F1
#
_cell.length_a   1.000
_cell.length_b   1.000
_cell.length_c   1.000
_cell.angle_alpha   90.00
_cell.angle_beta   90.00
_cell.angle_gamma   90.00
#
_symmetry.space_group_name_H-M   'P 1'
#
loop_
_entity.id
_entity.type
_entity.pdbx_description
1 polymer ?
#
loop_
_entity_poly.entity_id
_entity_poly.type
_entity_poly.pdbx_seq_one_letter_code
_entity_poly.pdbx_strand_id
1 'polypeptide(L)'
;MNNWKETTLGEIGKVITGKTPPTSNADFYGASYPFITPTDIKNYFNYCSVERYLSEDGKNFQKSILLPKNSVCYTCIASIGKICLTQQESQCKLKIEEI
;
A
#
# COMPACT_ATOMS: atom_id res chain seq x y z
N MET A 1 -30.71 -20.48 7.21
CA MET A 1 -30.26 -20.08 5.86
C MET A 1 -29.05 -19.16 6.04
N ASN A 2 -27.96 -19.40 5.32
CA ASN A 2 -26.78 -18.54 5.39
C ASN A 2 -27.05 -17.26 4.59
N ASN A 3 -27.00 -16.10 5.25
CA ASN A 3 -27.21 -14.76 4.64
C ASN A 3 -25.95 -14.22 3.92
N TRP A 4 -25.08 -15.11 3.44
CA TRP A 4 -23.87 -14.73 2.70
C TRP A 4 -24.22 -14.49 1.24
N LYS A 5 -23.72 -13.38 0.69
CA LYS A 5 -23.84 -13.03 -0.73
C LYS A 5 -22.48 -13.13 -1.39
N GLU A 6 -22.41 -13.78 -2.55
CA GLU A 6 -21.24 -13.71 -3.42
C GLU A 6 -21.13 -12.32 -4.06
N THR A 7 -19.93 -11.74 -4.03
CA THR A 7 -19.64 -10.38 -4.50
C THR A 7 -18.22 -10.31 -5.03
N THR A 8 -17.87 -9.22 -5.71
CA THR A 8 -16.50 -8.99 -6.20
C THR A 8 -15.80 -7.92 -5.36
N LEU A 9 -14.46 -7.89 -5.38
CA LEU A 9 -13.69 -6.88 -4.63
C LEU A 9 -14.08 -5.44 -5.00
N GLY A 10 -14.36 -5.19 -6.28
CA GLY A 10 -14.79 -3.87 -6.75
C GLY A 10 -16.17 -3.43 -6.24
N GLU A 11 -16.99 -4.35 -5.72
CA GLU A 11 -18.28 -4.03 -5.10
C GLU A 11 -18.16 -3.68 -3.61
N ILE A 12 -17.09 -4.12 -2.93
CA ILE A 12 -16.85 -3.87 -1.50
C ILE A 12 -15.87 -2.73 -1.24
N GLY A 13 -15.04 -2.38 -2.22
CA GLY A 13 -13.96 -1.42 -2.05
C GLY A 13 -13.31 -0.98 -3.35
N LYS A 14 -12.38 -0.03 -3.21
CA LYS A 14 -11.58 0.46 -4.32
C LYS A 14 -10.22 -0.23 -4.31
N VAL A 15 -9.96 -1.04 -5.33
CA VAL A 15 -8.65 -1.64 -5.55
C VAL A 15 -7.73 -0.60 -6.21
N ILE A 16 -6.64 -0.23 -5.55
CA ILE A 16 -5.63 0.71 -6.06
C ILE A 16 -4.32 -0.05 -6.26
N THR A 17 -3.55 0.35 -7.27
CA THR A 17 -2.18 -0.14 -7.47
C THR A 17 -1.17 0.95 -7.16
N GLY A 18 -0.06 0.58 -6.53
CA GLY A 18 1.04 1.49 -6.20
C GLY A 18 1.79 2.04 -7.41
N LYS A 19 2.65 3.03 -7.17
CA LYS A 19 3.66 3.55 -8.11
C LYS A 19 5.01 3.63 -7.40
N THR A 20 6.06 3.76 -8.19
CA THR A 20 7.40 3.97 -7.62
C THR A 20 7.93 5.27 -8.22
N PRO A 21 8.20 6.30 -7.41
CA PRO A 21 8.97 7.45 -7.87
C PRO A 21 10.32 6.98 -8.42
N PRO A 22 10.91 7.67 -9.41
CA PRO A 22 12.24 7.36 -9.89
C PRO A 22 13.28 7.35 -8.76
N THR A 23 13.93 6.21 -8.52
CA THR A 23 14.97 6.07 -7.48
C THR A 23 16.21 6.92 -7.74
N SER A 24 16.39 7.39 -8.98
CA SER A 24 17.44 8.33 -9.36
C SER A 24 17.19 9.76 -8.86
N ASN A 25 15.93 10.12 -8.55
CA ASN A 25 15.61 11.41 -7.99
C ASN A 25 15.51 11.31 -6.46
N ALA A 26 16.59 11.66 -5.77
CA ALA A 26 16.67 11.62 -4.32
C ALA A 26 15.63 12.51 -3.64
N ASP A 27 15.20 13.60 -4.29
CA ASP A 27 14.25 14.56 -3.72
C ASP A 27 12.86 13.97 -3.48
N PHE A 28 12.53 12.84 -4.10
CA PHE A 28 11.27 12.12 -3.84
C PHE A 28 11.30 11.27 -2.56
N TYR A 29 12.47 11.02 -2.00
CA TYR A 29 12.64 10.21 -0.81
C TYR A 29 12.99 11.09 0.39
N GLY A 30 12.44 10.74 1.56
CA GLY A 30 12.55 11.58 2.74
C GLY A 30 12.21 10.80 4.01
N ALA A 31 11.56 11.48 4.95
CA ALA A 31 11.18 10.91 6.26
C ALA A 31 9.71 11.19 6.64
N SER A 32 8.89 11.69 5.70
CA SER A 32 7.58 12.25 6.03
C SER A 32 6.42 11.28 5.77
N TYR A 33 6.41 10.61 4.61
CA TYR A 33 5.27 9.81 4.18
C TYR A 33 5.65 8.33 4.03
N PRO A 34 5.07 7.39 4.79
CA PRO A 34 5.37 5.97 4.68
C PRO A 34 5.29 5.46 3.24
N PHE A 35 6.33 4.75 2.81
CA PHE A 35 6.40 4.11 1.51
C PHE A 35 6.46 2.60 1.65
N ILE A 36 5.30 1.97 1.49
CA ILE A 36 5.12 0.52 1.70
C ILE A 36 5.66 -0.25 0.51
N THR A 37 6.49 -1.24 0.79
CA THR A 37 7.04 -2.20 -0.17
C THR A 37 6.70 -3.63 0.26
N PRO A 38 6.75 -4.62 -0.65
CA PRO A 38 6.46 -6.01 -0.30
C PRO A 38 7.31 -6.58 0.85
N THR A 39 8.54 -6.09 1.03
CA THR A 39 9.44 -6.51 2.10
C THR A 39 9.03 -5.99 3.49
N ASP A 40 8.24 -4.92 3.54
CA ASP A 40 7.68 -4.38 4.79
C ASP A 40 6.54 -5.25 5.34
N ILE A 41 5.96 -6.11 4.49
CA ILE A 41 4.88 -7.03 4.84
C ILE A 41 5.50 -8.35 5.29
N LYS A 42 5.91 -8.40 6.57
CA LYS A 42 6.67 -9.54 7.12
C LYS A 42 5.75 -10.73 7.49
N ASN A 43 4.55 -10.46 7.99
CA ASN A 43 3.59 -11.47 8.47
C ASN A 43 2.25 -11.39 7.72
N TYR A 44 1.39 -12.40 7.93
CA TYR A 44 0.12 -12.54 7.21
C TYR A 44 -1.00 -11.62 7.70
N PHE A 45 -0.93 -11.05 8.91
CA PHE A 45 -1.94 -10.15 9.46
C PHE A 45 -1.35 -9.27 10.56
N ASN A 46 -0.76 -8.14 10.20
CA ASN A 46 -0.25 -7.15 11.14
C ASN A 46 -0.36 -5.74 10.55
N TYR A 47 -0.10 -4.73 11.37
CA TYR A 47 0.16 -3.41 10.84
C TYR A 47 1.46 -3.36 10.03
N CYS A 48 1.45 -2.64 8.91
CA CYS A 48 2.64 -2.48 8.09
C CYS A 48 3.72 -1.70 8.89
N SER A 49 4.97 -2.16 8.81
CA SER A 49 6.14 -1.50 9.40
C SER A 49 7.09 -1.11 8.28
N VAL A 50 7.10 0.16 7.90
CA VAL A 50 7.87 0.64 6.76
C VAL A 50 9.31 0.98 7.13
N GLU A 51 10.23 0.66 6.23
CA GLU A 51 11.64 1.07 6.35
C GLU A 51 11.95 2.32 5.51
N ARG A 52 11.01 2.76 4.65
CA ARG A 52 11.22 3.85 3.69
C ARG A 52 10.09 4.85 3.72
N TYR A 53 10.44 6.10 3.41
CA TYR A 53 9.51 7.22 3.39
C TYR A 53 9.75 8.09 2.16
N LEU A 54 8.70 8.75 1.70
CA LEU A 54 8.73 9.78 0.68
C LEU A 54 8.81 11.16 1.32
N SER A 55 9.39 12.09 0.58
CA SER A 55 9.24 13.52 0.83
C SER A 55 7.85 14.01 0.41
N GLU A 56 7.56 15.29 0.66
CA GLU A 56 6.36 15.93 0.13
C GLU A 56 6.32 15.88 -1.41
N ASP A 57 7.46 16.09 -2.08
CA ASP A 57 7.55 16.01 -3.54
C ASP A 57 7.31 14.59 -4.06
N GLY A 58 7.84 13.58 -3.36
CA GLY A 58 7.60 12.17 -3.69
C GLY A 58 6.12 11.80 -3.52
N LYS A 59 5.49 12.27 -2.45
CA LYS A 59 4.04 12.08 -2.26
C LYS A 59 3.24 12.82 -3.33
N ASN A 60 3.69 14.01 -3.71
CA ASN A 60 3.05 14.83 -4.74
C ASN A 60 3.19 14.25 -6.16
N PHE A 61 4.25 13.50 -6.44
CA PHE A 61 4.43 12.78 -7.70
C PHE A 61 3.33 11.72 -7.94
N GLN A 62 2.78 11.14 -6.86
CA GLN A 62 1.79 10.06 -6.94
C GLN A 62 0.57 10.31 -6.03
N LYS A 63 0.08 11.56 -5.97
CA LYS A 63 -1.08 11.97 -5.13
C LYS A 63 -2.30 11.07 -5.21
N SER A 64 -2.56 10.46 -6.37
CA SER A 64 -3.72 9.58 -6.58
C SER A 64 -3.64 8.26 -5.81
N ILE A 65 -2.49 7.95 -5.19
CA ILE A 65 -2.19 6.72 -4.47
C ILE A 65 -1.88 7.08 -3.02
N LEU A 66 -2.83 7.75 -2.36
CA LEU A 66 -2.78 7.97 -0.93
C LEU A 66 -3.76 7.00 -0.26
N LEU A 67 -3.19 6.11 0.53
CA LEU A 67 -3.93 5.09 1.27
C LEU A 67 -4.30 5.67 2.63
N PRO A 68 -5.58 5.70 3.03
CA PRO A 68 -5.97 6.09 4.37
C PRO A 68 -5.44 5.10 5.41
N LYS A 69 -5.52 5.48 6.68
CA LYS A 69 -5.32 4.55 7.81
C LYS A 69 -6.31 3.39 7.73
N ASN A 70 -5.87 2.19 8.12
CA ASN A 70 -6.62 0.93 8.08
C ASN A 70 -6.96 0.42 6.66
N SER A 71 -6.25 0.88 5.62
CA SER A 71 -6.28 0.25 4.30
C SER A 71 -5.66 -1.15 4.35
N VAL A 72 -6.24 -2.08 3.57
CA VAL A 72 -5.75 -3.46 3.43
C VAL A 72 -4.74 -3.54 2.30
N CYS A 73 -3.48 -3.72 2.63
CA CYS A 73 -2.43 -3.96 1.65
C CYS A 73 -2.21 -5.46 1.45
N TYR A 74 -2.23 -5.98 0.22
CA TYR A 74 -1.74 -7.33 -0.07
C TYR A 74 -0.72 -7.40 -1.20
N THR A 75 0.19 -8.36 -1.11
CA THR A 75 1.26 -8.56 -2.09
C THR A 75 0.86 -9.53 -3.21
N CYS A 76 1.08 -9.12 -4.46
CA CYS A 76 0.82 -9.97 -5.65
C CYS A 76 2.10 -10.51 -6.30
N ILE A 77 3.28 -10.09 -5.83
CA ILE A 77 4.59 -10.44 -6.41
C ILE A 77 5.60 -10.73 -5.30
N ALA A 78 6.51 -11.69 -5.55
CA ALA A 78 7.63 -12.14 -4.68
C ALA A 78 7.24 -12.76 -3.32
N SER A 79 6.23 -12.23 -2.64
CA SER A 79 5.72 -12.73 -1.37
C SER A 79 4.20 -12.82 -1.43
N ILE A 80 3.64 -13.59 -2.37
CA ILE A 80 2.19 -13.58 -2.69
C ILE A 80 1.33 -13.89 -1.45
N GLY A 81 0.27 -13.11 -1.25
CA GLY A 81 -0.77 -13.39 -0.25
C GLY A 81 -0.43 -12.96 1.17
N LYS A 82 0.62 -12.15 1.37
CA LYS A 82 0.85 -11.49 2.66
C LYS A 82 -0.02 -10.25 2.74
N ILE A 83 -0.58 -9.99 3.91
CA ILE A 83 -1.55 -8.92 4.15
C ILE A 83 -1.10 -8.07 5.35
N CYS A 84 -1.24 -6.74 5.23
CA CYS A 84 -1.09 -5.83 6.36
C CYS A 84 -2.11 -4.68 6.33
N LEU A 85 -2.24 -4.00 7.46
CA LEU A 85 -3.04 -2.78 7.60
C LEU A 85 -2.14 -1.55 7.71
N THR A 86 -2.53 -0.45 7.06
CA THR A 86 -1.84 0.84 7.23
C THR A 86 -2.13 1.44 8.61
N GLN A 87 -1.12 1.99 9.28
CA GLN A 87 -1.28 2.66 10.60
C GLN A 87 -1.61 4.16 10.48
N GLN A 88 -1.28 4.74 9.32
CA GLN A 88 -1.42 6.14 9.00
C GLN A 88 -1.50 6.28 7.47
N GLU A 89 -1.72 7.50 6.99
CA GLU A 89 -1.70 7.78 5.56
C GLU A 89 -0.36 7.36 4.95
N SER A 90 -0.44 6.54 3.90
CA SER A 90 0.72 5.85 3.33
C SER A 90 0.61 5.78 1.81
N GLN A 91 1.73 5.54 1.12
CA GLN A 91 1.74 5.23 -0.31
C GLN A 91 2.51 3.93 -0.55
N CYS A 92 2.18 3.21 -1.61
CA CYS A 92 2.76 1.89 -1.87
C CYS A 92 3.50 1.80 -3.20
N LYS A 93 4.49 0.91 -3.24
CA LYS A 93 5.21 0.50 -4.45
C LYS A 93 4.31 -0.33 -5.36
N LEU A 94 4.57 -0.27 -6.67
CA LEU A 94 3.83 -0.94 -7.73
C LEU A 94 3.45 -2.41 -7.40
N LYS A 95 2.13 -2.70 -7.49
CA LYS A 95 1.42 -3.96 -7.22
C LYS A 95 1.44 -4.46 -5.76
N ILE A 96 0.90 -3.61 -4.90
CA ILE A 96 0.03 -4.06 -3.82
C ILE A 96 -1.37 -3.78 -4.33
N GLU A 97 -2.13 -4.82 -4.57
CA GLU A 97 -3.53 -4.75 -4.93
C GLU A 97 -4.22 -4.74 -3.53
N GLU A 98 -5.32 -4.00 -3.32
CA GLU A 98 -5.97 -3.88 -1.99
C GLU A 98 -7.35 -4.56 -2.06
N ILE A 99 -7.76 -5.28 -1.01
CA ILE A 99 -9.12 -5.87 -0.91
C ILE A 99 -10.03 -4.85 -0.24
#